data_AF-A0A917FZ90-F1
#
_entry.id   AF-A0A917FZ90-F1
#
_cell.length_a   1.000
_cell.length_b   1.000
_cell.length_c   1.000
_cell.angle_alpha   90.00
_cell.angle_beta   90.00
_cell.angle_gamma   90.00
#
_symmetry.space_group_name_H-M   'P 1'
#
loop_
_entity.id
_entity.type
_entity.pdbx_description
1 polymer ?
#
loop_
_entity_poly.entity_id
_entity_poly.type
_entity_poly.pdbx_seq_one_letter_code
_entity_poly.pdbx_strand_id
1 'polypeptide(L)'
;MHHFFDPSIKPVVTTDLNGNILYVRTYGLSCYGYPDIIMEQIIENYEDIFFAIIDRIFSLEFDISGSWNYDGNVFKLDIVGDGLAKVVFHEVEEVKIITFLNPITGEPAKYKTKSLTNLYNHPEAEISGDTIYGKEILAFMVEQVKEGVMYDEDCSINYEDLCYEFIFTNDRIGKRYIEIRLSMEETKLKGKAKTTFNWVD
;
A
#
# COMPACT_ATOMS: atom_id res chain seq x y z
N MET A 1 -5.95 -3.10 -26.98
CA MET A 1 -7.14 -3.16 -26.12
C MET A 1 -8.25 -3.87 -26.87
N HIS A 2 -8.35 -5.19 -26.72
CA HIS A 2 -9.57 -5.90 -27.08
C HIS A 2 -10.36 -6.08 -25.79
N HIS A 3 -11.24 -5.12 -25.50
CA HIS A 3 -12.21 -5.30 -24.42
C HIS A 3 -13.33 -6.19 -24.94
N PHE A 4 -13.15 -7.50 -24.82
CA PHE A 4 -14.29 -8.39 -24.77
C PHE A 4 -14.97 -8.12 -23.42
N PHE A 5 -15.92 -7.18 -23.41
CA PHE A 5 -16.69 -6.83 -22.23
C PHE A 5 -18.04 -7.50 -22.36
N ASP A 6 -18.25 -8.60 -21.65
CA ASP A 6 -19.59 -9.14 -21.45
C ASP A 6 -20.27 -8.30 -20.35
N PRO A 7 -21.25 -7.45 -20.68
CA PRO A 7 -21.90 -6.58 -19.70
C PRO A 7 -22.72 -7.36 -18.65
N SER A 8 -22.90 -8.66 -18.84
CA SER A 8 -23.55 -9.53 -17.85
C SER A 8 -22.63 -9.92 -16.70
N ILE A 9 -21.31 -9.87 -16.88
CA ILE A 9 -20.32 -10.16 -15.83
C ILE A 9 -19.94 -8.86 -15.14
N LYS A 10 -20.53 -8.63 -13.96
CA LYS A 10 -20.24 -7.48 -13.11
C LYS A 10 -20.18 -7.87 -11.64
N PRO A 11 -19.37 -7.16 -10.83
CA PRO A 11 -19.45 -7.30 -9.38
C PRO A 11 -20.82 -6.84 -8.87
N VAL A 12 -21.50 -7.69 -8.11
CA VAL A 12 -22.78 -7.41 -7.47
C VAL A 12 -22.56 -7.35 -5.97
N VAL A 13 -22.91 -6.21 -5.39
CA VAL A 13 -22.80 -5.94 -3.94
C VAL A 13 -24.03 -6.50 -3.24
N THR A 14 -23.81 -7.29 -2.18
CA THR A 14 -24.87 -7.75 -1.29
C THR A 14 -24.73 -7.03 0.06
N THR A 15 -25.82 -6.42 0.52
CA THR A 15 -25.86 -5.67 1.78
C THR A 15 -26.80 -6.31 2.79
N ASP A 16 -26.58 -6.02 4.08
CA ASP A 16 -27.56 -6.30 5.13
C ASP A 16 -28.72 -5.29 5.10
N LEU A 17 -29.67 -5.45 6.04
CA LEU A 17 -30.83 -4.56 6.18
C LEU A 17 -30.45 -3.14 6.62
N ASN A 18 -29.24 -2.93 7.15
CA ASN A 18 -28.73 -1.63 7.60
C ASN A 18 -27.88 -0.94 6.53
N GLY A 19 -27.66 -1.58 5.37
CA GLY A 19 -26.82 -1.06 4.29
C GLY A 19 -25.33 -1.39 4.46
N ASN A 20 -24.94 -2.21 5.43
CA ASN A 20 -23.57 -2.70 5.54
C ASN A 20 -23.31 -3.73 4.44
N ILE A 21 -22.18 -3.62 3.75
CA ILE A 21 -21.80 -4.58 2.71
C ILE A 21 -21.40 -5.89 3.37
N LEU A 22 -22.03 -6.99 2.95
CA LEU A 22 -21.74 -8.35 3.39
C LEU A 22 -20.68 -9.02 2.50
N TYR A 23 -20.87 -8.93 1.19
CA TYR A 23 -19.92 -9.45 0.20
C TYR A 23 -20.18 -8.83 -1.18
N VAL A 24 -19.19 -8.98 -2.06
CA VAL A 24 -19.29 -8.66 -3.48
C VAL A 24 -19.03 -9.92 -4.27
N ARG A 25 -19.86 -10.20 -5.27
CA ARG A 25 -19.76 -11.43 -6.07
C ARG A 25 -19.98 -11.15 -7.56
N THR A 26 -19.21 -11.80 -8.42
CA THR A 26 -19.53 -11.87 -9.86
C THR A 26 -20.46 -13.03 -10.16
N TYR A 27 -21.17 -12.91 -11.28
CA TYR A 27 -21.99 -13.98 -11.83
C TYR A 27 -21.67 -14.17 -13.32
N GLY A 28 -21.64 -15.42 -13.77
CA GLY A 28 -21.52 -15.77 -15.19
C GLY A 28 -20.10 -16.04 -15.68
N LEU A 29 -19.08 -15.97 -14.81
CA LEU A 29 -17.71 -16.35 -15.19
C LEU A 29 -17.61 -17.84 -15.52
N SER A 30 -18.48 -18.65 -14.93
CA SER A 30 -18.57 -20.09 -15.19
C SER A 30 -18.90 -20.42 -16.65
N CYS A 31 -19.61 -19.54 -17.37
CA CYS A 31 -19.85 -19.66 -18.81
C CYS A 31 -18.55 -19.61 -19.64
N TYR A 32 -17.48 -19.04 -19.07
CA TYR A 32 -16.16 -18.90 -19.68
C TYR A 32 -15.14 -19.88 -19.10
N GLY A 33 -15.59 -20.85 -18.28
CA GLY A 33 -14.72 -21.85 -17.66
C GLY A 33 -13.97 -21.37 -16.41
N TYR A 34 -14.32 -20.20 -15.87
CA TYR A 34 -13.73 -19.66 -14.64
C TYR A 34 -14.75 -19.71 -13.50
N PRO A 35 -14.32 -19.94 -12.24
CA PRO A 35 -15.22 -19.81 -11.10
C PRO A 35 -15.70 -18.37 -10.93
N ASP A 36 -16.91 -18.21 -10.39
CA ASP A 36 -17.40 -16.89 -10.00
C ASP A 36 -16.56 -16.37 -8.81
N ILE A 37 -16.20 -15.09 -8.83
CA ILE A 37 -15.35 -14.48 -7.80
C ILE A 37 -16.24 -13.92 -6.69
N ILE A 38 -15.81 -14.12 -5.44
CA ILE A 38 -16.46 -13.55 -4.25
C ILE A 38 -15.44 -12.86 -3.34
N MET A 39 -15.82 -11.74 -2.74
CA MET A 39 -15.03 -11.00 -1.76
C MET A 39 -15.91 -10.69 -0.56
N GLU A 40 -15.54 -11.22 0.61
CA GLU A 40 -16.24 -10.98 1.89
C GLU A 40 -15.58 -9.86 2.71
N GLN A 41 -14.26 -9.70 2.57
CA GLN A 41 -13.53 -8.59 3.17
C GLN A 41 -13.59 -7.39 2.23
N ILE A 42 -14.45 -6.42 2.54
CA ILE A 42 -14.60 -5.23 1.72
C ILE A 42 -13.50 -4.24 2.06
N ILE A 43 -12.64 -3.97 1.07
CA ILE A 43 -11.63 -2.92 1.13
C ILE A 43 -12.05 -1.75 0.24
N GLU A 44 -11.49 -0.56 0.52
CA GLU A 44 -11.63 0.58 -0.39
C GLU A 44 -11.13 0.18 -1.79
N ASN A 45 -11.87 0.60 -2.83
CA ASN A 45 -11.61 0.27 -4.23
C ASN A 45 -11.75 -1.22 -4.62
N TYR A 46 -12.63 -1.98 -3.94
CA TYR A 46 -12.93 -3.37 -4.33
C TYR A 46 -13.31 -3.50 -5.82
N GLU A 47 -14.03 -2.51 -6.38
CA GLU A 47 -14.48 -2.52 -7.77
C GLU A 47 -13.31 -2.63 -8.74
N ASP A 48 -12.24 -1.88 -8.51
CA ASP A 48 -11.07 -1.89 -9.37
C ASP A 48 -10.35 -3.23 -9.34
N ILE A 49 -10.37 -3.94 -8.20
CA ILE A 49 -9.83 -5.30 -8.10
C ILE A 49 -10.66 -6.26 -8.92
N PHE A 50 -11.99 -6.21 -8.82
CA PHE A 50 -12.86 -7.05 -9.64
C PHE A 50 -12.65 -6.77 -11.12
N PHE A 51 -12.59 -5.51 -11.54
CA PHE A 51 -12.35 -5.15 -12.94
C PHE A 51 -10.96 -5.58 -13.41
N ALA A 52 -9.92 -5.42 -12.61
CA ALA A 52 -8.57 -5.89 -12.94
C ALA A 52 -8.49 -7.42 -13.09
N ILE A 53 -9.20 -8.16 -12.24
CA ILE A 53 -9.29 -9.62 -12.36
C ILE A 53 -10.04 -10.00 -13.64
N ILE A 54 -11.21 -9.42 -13.88
CA ILE A 54 -12.04 -9.72 -15.06
C ILE A 54 -11.28 -9.40 -16.36
N ASP A 55 -10.58 -8.26 -16.41
CA ASP A 55 -9.80 -7.86 -17.58
C ASP A 55 -8.66 -8.85 -17.88
N ARG A 56 -8.00 -9.38 -16.85
CA ARG A 56 -6.98 -10.44 -16.99
C ARG A 56 -7.56 -11.77 -17.44
N ILE A 57 -8.76 -12.13 -16.95
CA ILE A 57 -9.47 -13.34 -17.38
C ILE A 57 -9.72 -13.26 -18.89
N PHE A 58 -10.29 -12.15 -19.36
CA PHE A 58 -10.58 -11.95 -20.79
C PHE A 58 -9.33 -11.75 -21.64
N SER A 59 -8.22 -11.30 -21.05
CA SER A 59 -6.92 -11.23 -21.71
C SER A 59 -6.17 -12.57 -21.73
N LEU A 60 -6.73 -13.63 -21.12
CA LEU A 60 -6.10 -14.96 -20.96
C LEU A 60 -4.78 -14.93 -20.18
N GLU A 61 -4.52 -13.85 -19.43
CA GLU A 61 -3.33 -13.68 -18.60
C GLU A 61 -3.57 -14.09 -17.14
N PHE A 62 -4.77 -14.58 -16.84
CA PHE A 62 -5.20 -14.87 -15.49
C PHE A 62 -4.82 -16.28 -15.03
N ASP A 63 -3.94 -16.34 -14.05
CA ASP A 63 -3.63 -17.53 -13.25
C ASP A 63 -4.37 -17.51 -11.90
N ILE A 64 -5.34 -18.41 -11.73
CA ILE A 64 -6.12 -18.56 -10.50
C ILE A 64 -5.26 -19.02 -9.30
N SER A 65 -4.16 -19.75 -9.56
CA SER A 65 -3.24 -20.22 -8.52
C SER A 65 -2.19 -19.17 -8.14
N GLY A 66 -2.12 -18.09 -8.92
CA GLY A 66 -1.17 -17.01 -8.75
C GLY A 66 -1.46 -16.12 -7.55
N SER A 67 -0.42 -15.41 -7.11
CA SER A 67 -0.54 -14.31 -6.16
C SER A 67 -0.49 -12.99 -6.90
N TRP A 68 -1.37 -12.07 -6.53
CA TRP A 68 -1.59 -10.84 -7.27
C TRP A 68 -1.39 -9.64 -6.37
N ASN A 69 -0.75 -8.59 -6.89
CA ASN A 69 -0.52 -7.35 -6.16
C ASN A 69 -1.42 -6.26 -6.75
N TYR A 70 -2.24 -5.65 -5.89
CA TYR A 70 -3.04 -4.47 -6.22
C TYR A 70 -2.82 -3.39 -5.16
N ASP A 71 -2.26 -2.25 -5.57
CA ASP A 71 -1.85 -1.13 -4.70
C ASP A 71 -1.02 -1.54 -3.46
N GLY A 72 -0.16 -2.56 -3.61
CA GLY A 72 0.68 -3.07 -2.53
C GLY A 72 0.00 -4.10 -1.63
N ASN A 73 -1.30 -4.35 -1.81
CA ASN A 73 -2.00 -5.45 -1.16
C ASN A 73 -1.84 -6.71 -2.00
N VAL A 74 -1.24 -7.75 -1.41
CA VAL A 74 -1.13 -9.06 -2.05
C VAL A 74 -2.38 -9.86 -1.73
N PHE A 75 -3.06 -10.31 -2.76
CA PHE A 75 -4.22 -11.19 -2.65
C PHE A 75 -4.01 -12.47 -3.44
N LYS A 76 -4.72 -13.51 -3.04
CA LYS A 76 -4.86 -14.78 -3.77
C LYS A 76 -6.33 -15.11 -3.93
N LEU A 77 -6.60 -16.11 -4.76
CA LEU A 77 -7.93 -16.66 -4.93
C LEU A 77 -7.96 -18.07 -4.37
N ASP A 78 -8.73 -18.24 -3.30
CA ASP A 78 -8.98 -19.55 -2.73
C ASP A 78 -10.23 -20.12 -3.39
N ILE A 79 -10.09 -21.28 -4.05
CA ILE A 79 -11.25 -21.98 -4.60
C ILE A 79 -12.09 -22.50 -3.44
N VAL A 80 -13.25 -21.88 -3.25
CA VAL A 80 -14.27 -22.32 -2.30
C VAL A 80 -15.19 -23.29 -3.04
N GLY A 81 -15.75 -24.27 -2.32
CA GLY A 81 -16.73 -25.20 -2.91
C GLY A 81 -17.83 -24.46 -3.69
N ASP A 82 -18.47 -25.16 -4.63
CA ASP A 82 -19.56 -24.66 -5.49
C ASP A 82 -19.16 -23.74 -6.67
N GLY A 83 -17.93 -23.85 -7.16
CA GLY A 83 -17.49 -23.10 -8.35
C GLY A 83 -17.24 -21.62 -8.05
N LEU A 84 -16.84 -21.32 -6.82
CA LEU A 84 -16.51 -19.98 -6.34
C LEU A 84 -15.01 -19.84 -6.09
N ALA A 85 -14.47 -18.66 -6.38
CA ALA A 85 -13.12 -18.27 -6.02
C ALA A 85 -13.18 -17.06 -5.09
N LYS A 86 -12.76 -17.25 -3.84
CA LYS A 86 -12.76 -16.19 -2.83
C LYS A 86 -11.47 -15.38 -2.89
N VAL A 87 -11.61 -14.06 -2.99
CA VAL A 87 -10.49 -13.13 -2.84
C VAL A 87 -10.08 -13.12 -1.38
N VAL A 88 -8.85 -13.56 -1.13
CA VAL A 88 -8.24 -13.56 0.21
C VAL A 88 -7.03 -12.65 0.18
N PHE A 89 -7.14 -11.53 0.90
CA PHE A 89 -6.00 -10.70 1.19
C PHE A 89 -5.15 -11.41 2.23
N HIS A 90 -3.84 -11.51 1.98
CA HIS A 90 -2.95 -11.89 3.06
C HIS A 90 -2.84 -10.70 3.98
N GLU A 91 -3.10 -10.91 5.28
CA GLU A 91 -2.78 -9.91 6.29
C GLU A 91 -1.30 -9.55 6.11
N VAL A 92 -1.03 -8.27 5.94
CA VAL A 92 0.34 -7.82 5.76
C VAL A 92 1.02 -7.95 7.11
N GLU A 93 1.79 -9.01 7.33
CA GLU A 93 2.38 -9.32 8.64
C GLU A 93 3.51 -8.35 9.04
N GLU A 94 4.08 -7.64 8.07
CA GLU A 94 5.24 -6.77 8.29
C GLU A 94 5.19 -5.49 7.45
N VAL A 95 5.75 -4.41 8.01
CA VAL A 95 6.01 -3.17 7.26
C VAL A 95 7.14 -3.43 6.27
N LYS A 96 6.95 -3.02 5.01
CA LYS A 96 7.95 -3.17 3.95
C LYS A 96 8.42 -1.80 3.46
N ILE A 97 9.70 -1.70 3.14
CA ILE A 97 10.27 -0.54 2.44
C ILE A 97 10.40 -0.90 0.96
N ILE A 98 9.62 -0.24 0.11
CA ILE A 98 9.61 -0.43 -1.32
C ILE A 98 10.50 0.61 -1.99
N THR A 99 11.37 0.16 -2.88
CA THR A 99 12.18 1.03 -3.74
C THR A 99 11.46 1.29 -5.06
N PHE A 100 11.27 2.55 -5.40
CA PHE A 100 10.80 2.98 -6.72
C PHE A 100 12.02 3.33 -7.56
N LEU A 101 12.20 2.62 -8.66
CA LEU A 101 13.30 2.86 -9.59
C LEU A 101 12.87 3.88 -10.65
N ASN A 102 13.80 4.74 -11.05
CA ASN A 102 13.63 5.58 -12.22
C ASN A 102 13.60 4.67 -13.48
N PRO A 103 12.55 4.73 -14.31
CA PRO A 103 12.42 3.84 -15.47
C PRO A 103 13.48 4.07 -16.56
N ILE A 104 14.16 5.22 -16.53
CA ILE A 104 15.19 5.58 -17.51
C ILE A 104 16.57 5.18 -17.01
N THR A 105 16.92 5.53 -15.77
CA THR A 105 18.28 5.30 -15.23
C THR A 105 18.42 3.98 -14.49
N GLY A 106 17.32 3.38 -14.04
CA GLY A 106 17.33 2.20 -13.16
C GLY A 106 17.76 2.50 -11.72
N GLU A 107 18.12 3.74 -11.41
CA GLU A 107 18.54 4.16 -10.08
C GLU A 107 17.33 4.37 -9.16
N PRO A 108 17.49 4.24 -7.83
CA PRO A 108 16.44 4.56 -6.87
C PRO A 108 15.99 6.01 -7.02
N ALA A 109 14.72 6.20 -7.38
CA ALA A 109 14.07 7.51 -7.39
C ALA A 109 13.54 7.87 -6.01
N LYS A 110 12.98 6.89 -5.28
CA LYS A 110 12.50 7.06 -3.91
C LYS A 110 12.33 5.74 -3.18
N TYR A 111 12.33 5.80 -1.86
CA TYR A 111 11.95 4.71 -0.97
C TYR A 111 10.67 5.08 -0.25
N LYS A 112 9.76 4.13 -0.07
CA LYS A 112 8.48 4.36 0.59
C LYS A 112 8.09 3.17 1.44
N THR A 113 7.52 3.42 2.60
CA THR A 113 6.95 2.37 3.44
C THR A 113 5.60 1.92 2.89
N LYS A 114 5.26 0.67 3.17
CA LYS A 114 3.91 0.13 3.01
C LYS A 114 3.53 -0.62 4.27
N SER A 115 2.25 -0.48 4.63
CA SER A 115 1.58 -1.14 5.74
C SER A 115 1.84 -0.54 7.12
N LEU A 116 2.51 0.62 7.21
CA LEU A 116 2.63 1.36 8.47
C LEU A 116 1.25 1.81 8.96
N THR A 117 0.39 2.25 8.04
CA THR A 117 -0.95 2.72 8.39
C THR A 117 -1.85 1.58 8.86
N ASN A 118 -1.77 0.44 8.17
CA ASN A 118 -2.62 -0.71 8.49
C ASN A 118 -2.21 -1.38 9.81
N LEU A 119 -0.91 -1.50 10.07
CA LEU A 119 -0.38 -2.23 11.23
C LEU A 119 -0.26 -1.37 12.49
N TYR A 120 0.12 -0.11 12.36
CA TYR A 120 0.49 0.76 13.50
C TYR A 120 -0.32 2.06 13.56
N ASN A 121 -1.35 2.22 12.72
CA ASN A 121 -2.12 3.46 12.58
C ASN A 121 -1.21 4.70 12.36
N HIS A 122 -0.10 4.48 11.67
CA HIS A 122 0.91 5.50 11.40
C HIS A 122 0.90 5.86 9.91
N PRO A 123 0.95 7.14 9.52
CA PRO A 123 1.07 7.54 8.11
C PRO A 123 2.26 6.86 7.44
N GLU A 124 2.08 6.47 6.18
CA GLU A 124 3.21 5.97 5.37
C GLU A 124 4.28 7.06 5.23
N ALA A 125 5.55 6.68 5.15
CA ALA A 125 6.68 7.58 4.98
C ALA A 125 7.38 7.35 3.65
N GLU A 126 7.88 8.41 3.02
CA GLU A 126 8.76 8.34 1.86
C GLU A 126 9.98 9.26 1.99
N ILE A 127 11.06 8.87 1.32
CA ILE A 127 12.31 9.62 1.25
C ILE A 127 12.88 9.50 -0.17
N SER A 128 13.56 10.54 -0.63
CA SER A 128 14.15 10.55 -1.97
C SER A 128 15.28 9.53 -2.10
N GLY A 129 15.41 8.93 -3.28
CA GLY A 129 16.34 7.83 -3.54
C GLY A 129 17.82 8.25 -3.50
N ASP A 130 18.07 9.53 -3.75
CA ASP A 130 19.37 10.20 -3.70
C ASP A 130 19.75 10.71 -2.30
N THR A 131 18.86 10.59 -1.31
CA THR A 131 19.14 11.04 0.05
C THR A 131 20.11 10.07 0.74
N ILE A 132 21.21 10.62 1.27
CA ILE A 132 22.22 9.85 2.02
C ILE A 132 21.54 9.15 3.20
N TYR A 133 21.82 7.85 3.38
CA TYR A 133 21.20 6.98 4.39
C TYR A 133 19.68 6.86 4.32
N GLY A 134 19.04 7.23 3.19
CA GLY A 134 17.58 7.36 3.15
C GLY A 134 16.84 6.06 3.48
N LYS A 135 17.36 4.92 3.03
CA LYS A 135 16.74 3.61 3.32
C LYS A 135 16.90 3.22 4.79
N GLU A 136 18.06 3.50 5.37
CA GLU A 136 18.40 3.24 6.77
C GLU A 136 17.58 4.11 7.71
N ILE A 137 17.40 5.40 7.38
CA ILE A 137 16.55 6.33 8.14
C ILE A 137 15.09 5.86 8.16
N LEU A 138 14.57 5.38 7.02
CA LEU A 138 13.25 4.76 6.98
C LEU A 138 13.17 3.49 7.82
N ALA A 139 14.20 2.63 7.78
CA ALA A 139 14.23 1.41 8.59
C ALA A 139 14.24 1.72 10.09
N PHE A 140 15.06 2.68 10.51
CA PHE A 140 15.10 3.17 11.89
C PHE A 140 13.73 3.70 12.34
N MET A 141 13.11 4.57 11.53
CA MET A 141 11.77 5.09 11.80
C MET A 141 10.75 3.96 11.97
N VAL A 142 10.78 2.95 11.09
CA VAL A 142 9.87 1.80 11.16
C VAL A 142 10.03 1.06 12.48
N GLU A 143 11.26 0.79 12.94
CA GLU A 143 11.50 0.14 14.23
C GLU A 143 10.98 0.98 15.40
N GLN A 144 11.20 2.29 15.38
CA GLN A 144 10.66 3.19 16.42
C GLN A 144 9.13 3.19 16.44
N VAL A 145 8.47 3.16 15.28
CA VAL A 145 7.00 3.06 15.23
C VAL A 145 6.51 1.71 15.78
N LYS A 146 7.23 0.61 15.53
CA LYS A 146 6.91 -0.70 16.14
C LYS A 146 6.98 -0.66 17.66
N GLU A 147 7.86 0.16 18.22
CA GLU A 147 7.98 0.42 19.66
C GLU A 147 6.91 1.39 20.21
N GLY A 148 6.05 1.93 19.34
CA GLY A 148 4.95 2.81 19.70
C GLY A 148 5.24 4.30 19.54
N VAL A 149 6.34 4.67 18.89
CA VAL A 149 6.66 6.07 18.56
C VAL A 149 5.73 6.58 17.45
N MET A 150 5.24 7.81 17.61
CA MET A 150 4.46 8.50 16.59
C MET A 150 5.29 9.66 16.02
N TYR A 151 5.54 9.65 14.72
CA TYR A 151 6.24 10.74 14.04
C TYR A 151 5.26 11.78 13.48
N ASP A 152 5.60 13.04 13.68
CA ASP A 152 4.92 14.21 13.14
C ASP A 152 5.91 15.27 12.61
N GLU A 153 5.43 16.46 12.23
CA GLU A 153 6.29 17.53 11.66
C GLU A 153 7.25 18.14 12.68
N ASP A 154 7.02 17.92 13.97
CA ASP A 154 7.89 18.39 15.04
C ASP A 154 8.97 17.34 15.35
N CYS A 155 9.05 16.24 14.61
CA CYS A 155 10.10 15.25 14.77
C CYS A 155 11.33 15.53 13.89
N SER A 156 12.48 15.01 14.30
CA SER A 156 13.67 14.88 13.44
C SER A 156 14.55 13.72 13.87
N ILE A 157 15.28 13.14 12.92
CA ILE A 157 16.33 12.15 13.19
C ILE A 157 17.69 12.82 12.96
N ASN A 158 18.62 12.65 13.91
CA ASN A 158 20.02 12.99 13.71
C ASN A 158 20.86 11.73 13.51
N TYR A 159 21.71 11.74 12.49
CA TYR A 159 22.65 10.66 12.20
C TYR A 159 23.87 11.19 11.44
N GLU A 160 25.09 10.83 11.86
CA GLU A 160 26.35 11.22 11.20
C GLU A 160 26.43 12.73 10.85
N ASP A 161 26.12 13.59 11.82
CA ASP A 161 26.05 15.06 11.69
C ASP A 161 24.98 15.60 10.71
N LEU A 162 24.12 14.74 10.18
CA LEU A 162 22.99 15.08 9.32
C LEU A 162 21.68 15.10 10.13
N CYS A 163 20.80 16.06 9.80
CA CYS A 163 19.47 16.18 10.39
C CYS A 163 18.40 15.91 9.33
N TYR A 164 17.51 14.97 9.60
CA TYR A 164 16.40 14.59 8.76
C TYR A 164 15.10 15.09 9.38
N GLU A 165 14.31 15.82 8.61
CA GLU A 165 13.03 16.39 9.04
C GLU A 165 11.86 15.67 8.40
N PHE A 166 10.75 15.62 9.13
CA PHE A 166 9.51 15.01 8.67
C PHE A 166 8.52 16.10 8.28
N ILE A 167 7.89 15.94 7.13
CA ILE A 167 6.93 16.91 6.57
C ILE A 167 5.67 16.15 6.19
N PHE A 168 4.48 16.61 6.57
CA PHE A 168 3.27 16.00 6.04
C PHE A 168 2.95 16.54 4.66
N THR A 169 2.76 15.61 3.72
CA THR A 169 2.31 15.89 2.37
C THR A 169 1.08 15.03 2.08
N ASN A 170 0.30 15.45 1.09
CA ASN A 170 -0.81 14.66 0.56
C ASN A 170 -0.45 14.17 -0.84
N ASP A 171 -0.82 12.94 -1.16
CA ASP A 171 -0.68 12.44 -2.52
C ASP A 171 -1.76 13.03 -3.45
N ARG A 172 -1.73 12.64 -4.72
CA ARG A 172 -2.68 13.13 -5.75
C ARG A 172 -4.13 12.76 -5.47
N ILE A 173 -4.38 11.80 -4.58
CA ILE A 173 -5.69 11.29 -4.20
C ILE A 173 -6.11 11.88 -2.83
N GLY A 174 -5.26 12.71 -2.22
CA GLY A 174 -5.51 13.33 -0.93
C GLY A 174 -5.13 12.47 0.28
N LYS A 175 -4.47 11.33 0.07
CA LYS A 175 -3.98 10.49 1.17
C LYS A 175 -2.75 11.13 1.81
N ARG A 176 -2.82 11.32 3.12
CA ARG A 176 -1.74 11.92 3.91
C ARG A 176 -0.60 10.93 4.10
N TYR A 177 0.63 11.41 3.91
CA TYR A 177 1.86 10.66 4.13
C TYR A 177 2.96 11.60 4.66
N ILE A 178 4.04 11.02 5.17
CA ILE A 178 5.19 11.75 5.69
C ILE A 178 6.31 11.71 4.65
N GLU A 179 6.85 12.87 4.33
CA GLU A 179 8.03 13.01 3.50
C GLU A 179 9.22 13.35 4.39
N ILE A 180 10.27 12.54 4.33
CA ILE A 180 11.52 12.76 5.07
C ILE A 180 12.50 13.48 4.15
N ARG A 181 13.06 14.60 4.61
CA ARG A 181 14.04 15.39 3.86
C ARG A 181 15.27 15.68 4.70
N LEU A 182 16.42 15.73 4.04
CA LEU A 182 17.63 16.25 4.67
C LEU A 182 17.47 17.76 4.90
N SER A 183 17.63 18.21 6.15
CA SER A 183 17.61 19.62 6.50
C SER A 183 18.83 20.32 5.92
N MET A 184 18.62 21.43 5.22
CA MET A 184 19.72 22.29 4.73
C MET A 184 20.17 23.32 5.78
N GLU A 185 19.50 23.41 6.93
CA GLU A 185 19.90 24.34 7.99
C GLU A 185 21.04 23.73 8.83
N GLU A 186 22.23 24.34 8.75
CA GLU A 186 23.27 24.18 9.78
C GLU A 186 22.62 24.39 11.15
N THR A 187 22.60 23.33 11.97
CA THR A 187 22.31 23.29 13.41
C THR A 187 22.00 24.66 14.04
N LYS A 188 20.81 25.19 13.78
CA LYS A 188 20.23 26.27 14.57
C LYS A 188 19.00 25.72 15.25
N LEU A 189 19.26 25.03 16.35
CA LEU A 189 18.30 24.83 17.44
C LEU A 189 17.76 26.20 17.89
N LYS A 190 16.75 26.72 17.20
CA LYS A 190 15.95 27.85 17.64
C LYS A 190 14.50 27.71 17.17
N GLY A 191 13.64 27.26 18.08
CA GLY A 191 12.31 27.88 18.20
C GLY A 191 11.09 26.97 18.25
N LYS A 192 11.18 25.68 17.94
CA LYS A 192 10.07 24.74 18.14
C LYS A 192 10.53 23.58 19.01
N ALA A 193 9.63 23.08 19.85
CA ALA A 193 9.85 21.89 20.66
C ALA A 193 9.96 20.68 19.73
N LYS A 194 11.15 20.51 19.13
CA LYS A 194 11.41 19.45 18.17
C LYS A 194 11.78 18.19 18.95
N THR A 195 11.05 17.10 18.74
CA THR A 195 11.41 15.79 19.28
C THR A 195 12.52 15.21 18.42
N THR A 196 13.72 15.15 18.99
CA THR A 196 14.91 14.68 18.27
C THR A 196 15.22 13.24 18.66
N PHE A 197 15.29 12.36 17.68
CA PHE A 197 15.74 10.98 17.82
C PHE A 197 17.20 10.90 17.40
N ASN A 198 18.05 10.37 18.27
CA ASN A 198 19.45 10.09 17.95
C ASN A 198 19.57 8.60 17.64
N TRP A 199 19.97 8.28 16.41
CA TRP A 199 20.31 6.89 16.08
C TRP A 199 21.74 6.60 16.58
N VAL A 200 21.89 5.53 17.35
CA VAL A 200 23.17 5.05 17.90
C VAL A 200 23.36 3.62 17.41
N ASP A 201 24.50 3.35 16.77
CA ASP A 201 24.89 2.03 16.24
C ASP A 201 25.05 0.95 17.33
#